data_AF-A0A6P4ECD4-F1
#
_entry.id   AF-A0A6P4ECD4-F1
#
_cell.length_a   1.000
_cell.length_b   1.000
_cell.length_c   1.000
_cell.angle_alpha   90.00
_cell.angle_beta   90.00
_cell.angle_gamma   90.00
#
_symmetry.space_group_name_H-M   'P 1'
#
loop_
_entity.id
_entity.type
_entity.pdbx_description
1 polymer ?
#
loop_
_entity_poly.entity_id
_entity_poly.type
_entity_poly.pdbx_seq_one_letter_code
_entity_poly.pdbx_strand_id
1 'polypeptide(L)'
;MTSDGHSVAVLSGDLTVEQRLAVLDRFRSGLEKVLITTNVLSRGIDIEQVTIVVNFDLPVDVRGNADCETYLHRIGRTGRFDLS
;
A
#
# COMPACT_ATOMS: atom_id res chain seq x y z
N MET A 1 -10.43 -12.56 0.90
CA MET A 1 -9.29 -13.15 1.66
C MET A 1 -9.47 -12.88 3.15
N THR A 2 -10.45 -13.54 3.75
CA THR A 2 -10.80 -13.46 5.18
C THR A 2 -10.93 -14.85 5.81
N SER A 3 -10.61 -15.91 5.05
CA SER A 3 -10.69 -17.31 5.50
C SER A 3 -9.87 -17.59 6.73
N ASP A 4 -8.75 -16.87 6.88
CA ASP A 4 -7.78 -17.07 7.96
C ASP A 4 -8.02 -16.10 9.13
N GLY A 5 -9.14 -15.35 9.12
CA GLY A 5 -9.56 -14.46 10.20
C GLY A 5 -8.84 -13.11 10.26
N HIS A 6 -8.06 -12.75 9.24
CA HIS A 6 -7.38 -11.45 9.17
C HIS A 6 -8.29 -10.34 8.64
N SER A 7 -8.28 -9.19 9.32
CA SER A 7 -8.92 -7.96 8.83
C SER A 7 -8.03 -7.33 7.76
N VAL A 8 -8.46 -7.43 6.50
CA VAL A 8 -7.69 -7.04 5.31
C VAL A 8 -8.47 -6.00 4.51
N ALA A 9 -7.81 -4.89 4.24
CA ALA A 9 -8.27 -3.83 3.36
C ALA A 9 -7.74 -4.04 1.93
N VAL A 10 -8.52 -3.67 0.92
CA VAL A 10 -8.08 -3.70 -0.48
C VAL A 10 -8.24 -2.32 -1.11
N LEU A 11 -7.19 -1.86 -1.77
CA LEU A 11 -7.15 -0.58 -2.46
C LEU A 11 -6.75 -0.82 -3.93
N SER A 12 -7.68 -0.59 -4.85
CA SER A 12 -7.46 -0.76 -6.29
C SER A 12 -7.91 0.46 -7.09
N GLY A 13 -7.55 0.50 -8.37
CA GLY A 13 -7.95 1.56 -9.30
C GLY A 13 -9.46 1.66 -9.54
N ASP A 14 -10.19 0.58 -9.27
CA ASP A 14 -11.64 0.49 -9.51
C ASP A 14 -12.49 1.21 -8.46
N LEU A 15 -11.87 1.59 -7.33
CA LEU A 15 -12.52 2.35 -6.27
C LEU A 15 -12.62 3.84 -6.61
N THR A 16 -13.75 4.46 -6.26
CA THR A 16 -13.90 5.92 -6.32
C THR A 16 -12.97 6.60 -5.31
N VAL A 17 -12.73 7.91 -5.46
CA VAL A 17 -11.86 8.66 -4.53
C VAL A 17 -12.39 8.57 -3.09
N GLU A 18 -13.71 8.66 -2.90
CA GLU A 18 -14.36 8.60 -1.58
C GLU A 18 -14.17 7.22 -0.94
N GLN A 19 -14.29 6.15 -1.73
CA GLN A 19 -14.06 4.79 -1.27
C GLN A 19 -12.60 4.57 -0.87
N ARG A 20 -11.65 5.13 -1.62
CA ARG A 20 -10.22 5.07 -1.31
C ARG A 20 -9.93 5.75 0.02
N LEU A 21 -10.47 6.95 0.24
CA LEU A 21 -10.31 7.68 1.51
C LEU A 21 -10.87 6.89 2.69
N ALA A 22 -12.07 6.31 2.55
CA ALA A 22 -12.68 5.51 3.61
C ALA A 22 -11.85 4.27 3.98
N VAL A 23 -11.28 3.57 2.99
CA VAL A 23 -10.37 2.43 3.23
C VAL A 23 -9.11 2.88 3.98
N LEU A 24 -8.52 4.00 3.58
CA LEU A 24 -7.32 4.54 4.22
C LEU A 24 -7.57 4.96 5.65
N ASP A 25 -8.70 5.59 5.94
CA ASP A 25 -9.05 6.02 7.30
C ASP A 25 -9.27 4.82 8.23
N ARG A 26 -9.86 3.73 7.71
CA ARG A 26 -9.98 2.47 8.45
C ARG A 26 -8.63 1.81 8.72
N PHE A 27 -7.72 1.87 7.75
CA PHE A 27 -6.36 1.35 7.92
C PHE A 27 -5.56 2.19 8.94
N ARG A 28 -5.59 3.52 8.83
CA ARG A 28 -4.94 4.46 9.76
C ARG A 28 -5.47 4.35 11.18
N SER A 29 -6.78 4.15 11.35
CA SER A 29 -7.40 3.94 12.67
C SER A 29 -7.13 2.55 13.26
N GLY A 30 -6.43 1.67 12.53
CA GLY A 30 -6.06 0.33 13.00
C GLY A 30 -7.21 -0.69 12.96
N LEU A 31 -8.36 -0.34 12.36
CA LEU A 31 -9.48 -1.26 12.15
C LEU A 31 -9.12 -2.38 11.16
N GLU A 32 -8.21 -2.08 10.23
CA GLU A 32 -7.60 -3.04 9.32
C GLU A 32 -6.10 -3.05 9.55
N LYS A 33 -5.52 -4.24 9.74
CA LYS A 33 -4.08 -4.39 10.03
C LYS A 33 -3.25 -4.64 8.78
N VAL A 34 -3.89 -5.01 7.68
CA VAL A 34 -3.24 -5.36 6.42
C VAL A 34 -3.93 -4.58 5.30
N LEU A 35 -3.13 -3.92 4.47
CA LEU A 35 -3.58 -3.23 3.27
C LEU A 35 -2.97 -3.89 2.03
N ILE A 36 -3.81 -4.40 1.14
CA ILE A 36 -3.40 -4.91 -0.17
C ILE A 36 -3.64 -3.82 -1.20
N THR A 37 -2.62 -3.46 -1.98
CA THR A 37 -2.72 -2.41 -3.00
C THR A 37 -1.89 -2.72 -4.24
N THR A 38 -2.26 -2.11 -5.36
CA THR A 38 -1.46 -2.07 -6.59
C THR A 38 -0.67 -0.75 -6.70
N ASN A 39 0.23 -0.66 -7.69
CA ASN A 39 1.09 0.51 -7.94
C ASN A 39 0.33 1.83 -8.15
N VAL A 40 -0.96 1.74 -8.50
CA VAL A 40 -1.84 2.86 -8.89
C VAL A 40 -1.98 3.93 -7.80
N LEU A 41 -1.71 3.57 -6.53
CA LEU A 41 -2.12 4.39 -5.39
C LEU A 41 -0.95 5.05 -4.67
N SER A 42 0.24 4.94 -5.26
CA SER A 42 1.49 5.46 -4.69
C SER A 42 1.63 6.99 -4.80
N ARG A 43 0.84 7.67 -5.66
CA ARG A 43 0.94 9.13 -5.88
C ARG A 43 -0.29 9.85 -5.33
N GLY A 44 -0.09 10.78 -4.40
CA GLY A 44 -1.12 11.65 -3.84
C GLY A 44 -1.82 11.14 -2.58
N ILE A 45 -1.62 9.87 -2.21
CA ILE A 45 -2.11 9.30 -0.95
C ILE A 45 -0.89 9.12 -0.04
N ASP A 46 -0.84 9.94 1.01
CA ASP A 46 0.17 9.80 2.06
C ASP A 46 -0.36 8.85 3.14
N ILE A 47 0.20 7.65 3.20
CA ILE A 47 -0.11 6.69 4.26
C ILE A 47 0.99 6.89 5.30
N GLU A 48 0.59 7.04 6.57
CA GLU A 48 1.54 7.07 7.69
C GLU A 48 2.49 5.88 7.63
N GLN A 49 3.64 6.02 8.28
CA GLN A 49 4.70 5.03 8.25
C GLN A 49 4.17 3.63 8.56
N VAL A 50 4.24 2.71 7.60
CA VAL A 50 3.91 1.30 7.84
C VAL A 50 5.14 0.58 8.37
N THR A 51 4.95 -0.43 9.22
CA THR A 51 6.06 -1.18 9.82
C THR A 51 6.71 -2.18 8.86
N ILE A 52 5.93 -2.74 7.93
CA ILE A 52 6.38 -3.77 7.00
C ILE A 52 5.77 -3.53 5.63
N VAL A 53 6.58 -3.67 4.59
CA VAL A 53 6.14 -3.70 3.19
C VAL A 53 6.46 -5.07 2.61
N VAL A 54 5.47 -5.73 2.00
CA VAL A 54 5.64 -7.02 1.31
C VAL A 54 5.37 -6.84 -0.17
N ASN A 55 6.37 -7.13 -1.01
CA ASN A 55 6.18 -7.21 -2.45
C ASN A 55 5.66 -8.61 -2.80
N PHE A 56 4.35 -8.76 -2.97
CA PHE A 56 3.76 -10.04 -3.42
C PHE A 56 4.23 -10.37 -4.84
N ASP A 57 4.11 -9.39 -5.75
CA ASP A 57 4.72 -9.41 -7.08
C ASP A 57 5.85 -8.38 -7.15
N LEU A 58 6.99 -8.76 -7.74
CA LEU A 58 8.10 -7.85 -7.96
C LEU A 58 7.71 -6.78 -9.00
N PRO A 59 8.12 -5.51 -8.80
CA PRO A 59 7.80 -4.44 -9.74
C PRO A 59 8.58 -4.62 -11.05
N VAL A 60 7.86 -4.60 -12.16
CA VAL A 60 8.40 -4.68 -13.51
C VAL A 60 7.82 -3.57 -14.39
N ASP A 61 8.62 -3.10 -15.35
CA ASP A 61 8.18 -2.12 -16.34
C ASP A 61 7.26 -2.77 -17.41
N VAL A 62 6.73 -1.95 -18.31
CA VAL A 62 5.87 -2.41 -19.41
C VAL A 62 6.57 -3.36 -20.40
N ARG A 63 7.89 -3.50 -20.31
CA ARG A 63 8.73 -4.37 -21.13
C ARG A 63 9.16 -5.63 -20.37
N GLY A 64 8.76 -5.79 -19.11
CA GLY A 64 9.11 -6.91 -18.24
C GLY A 64 10.48 -6.81 -17.56
N ASN A 65 11.17 -5.67 -17.64
CA ASN A 65 12.42 -5.46 -16.90
C ASN A 65 12.11 -5.04 -15.47
N ALA A 66 13.08 -5.22 -14.56
CA ALA A 66 12.94 -4.77 -13.18
C ALA A 66 12.72 -3.25 -13.09
N ASP A 67 11.67 -2.84 -12.36
CA ASP A 67 11.37 -1.44 -12.09
C ASP A 67 11.88 -1.07 -10.69
N CYS A 68 13.14 -0.64 -10.65
CA CYS A 68 13.83 -0.23 -9.42
C CYS A 68 13.23 1.03 -8.79
N GLU A 69 12.66 1.95 -9.59
CA GLU A 69 12.05 3.19 -9.08
C GLU A 69 10.79 2.85 -8.28
N THR A 70 9.90 2.03 -8.84
CA THR A 70 8.71 1.53 -8.13
C THR A 70 9.11 0.73 -6.90
N TYR A 71 10.15 -0.11 -6.97
CA TYR A 71 10.65 -0.84 -5.80
C TYR A 71 11.04 0.11 -4.66
N LEU A 72 11.87 1.12 -4.94
CA LEU A 72 12.30 2.13 -3.97
C LEU A 72 11.11 2.89 -3.36
N HIS A 73 10.14 3.28 -4.19
CA HIS A 73 8.92 3.93 -3.71
C HIS A 73 8.06 3.04 -2.81
N ARG A 74 7.96 1.74 -3.10
CA ARG A 74 7.22 0.78 -2.26
C ARG A 74 7.89 0.62 -0.90
N ILE A 75 9.18 0.32 -0.86
CA ILE A 75 9.89 0.11 0.42
C ILE A 75 10.04 1.40 1.22
N GLY A 76 10.07 2.57 0.55
CA GLY A 76 10.10 3.88 1.21
C GLY A 76 8.84 4.26 2.00
N ARG A 77 7.83 3.38 2.05
CA ARG A 77 6.65 3.48 2.93
C ARG A 77 6.94 3.03 4.37
N THR A 78 8.04 2.31 4.58
CA THR A 78 8.51 1.90 5.90
C THR A 78 9.89 2.49 6.21
N GLY A 79 10.37 2.33 7.44
CA GLY A 79 11.74 2.67 7.83
C GLY A 79 12.09 4.15 7.74
N ARG A 80 11.09 5.04 7.68
CA ARG A 80 11.31 6.49 7.76
C ARG A 80 11.65 6.83 9.20
N PHE A 81 12.86 7.31 9.43
CA PHE A 81 13.28 7.77 10.75
C PHE A 81 12.87 9.23 10.88
N ASP A 82 11.73 9.50 11.54
CA ASP A 82 11.37 10.86 11.91
C ASP A 82 12.13 11.19 13.22
N LEU A 83 13.20 11.99 13.11
CA LEU A 83 13.77 12.70 14.26
C LEU A 83 12.81 13.85 14.61
N SER A 84 11.79 13.55 15.39
CA SER A 84 10.96 14.54 16.08
C SER A 84 10.91 14.24 17.56
#